data_AF-A0A1H4RGK0-F1
#
_entry.id   AF-A0A1H4RGK0-F1
#
_cell.length_a   1.000
_cell.length_b   1.000
_cell.length_c   1.000
_cell.angle_alpha   90.00
_cell.angle_beta   90.00
_cell.angle_gamma   90.00
#
_symmetry.space_group_name_H-M   'P 1'
#
loop_
_entity.id
_entity.type
_entity.pdbx_description
1 polymer ?
#
loop_
_entity_poly.entity_id
_entity_poly.type
_entity_poly.pdbx_seq_one_letter_code
_entity_poly.pdbx_strand_id
1 'polypeptide(L)'
;MRKDRLYLFTVLAISLVFLLISIIGAQYFIKASANQLLEVQVETSKREANEIASILNFQLRNKIDKTDILNNLQTTLSKSNSDTWFISIFDWSGKKVCHPDVTKVGQPVNSNSKLLASLKEKNNTNDLYDLLMSNMSKEEDDQLISEVIHIAPIKNSDLIVAANVNVKSMHKQLRKLKSNFYVIFLIMGVLVIVLSSLSVRIIGSSYEKQLEMKNSNLANEVINLSKLNTDLVSYREKKEKENKEEIVEKTNEPLDVSRKRILTYIRNELVPVLISDIAYIYTENTITYVVCFDGKKSTSNASLDDMYSNLDSSLFFRANRQFIISISAIDKIIKYGKSQLKILVHSNTSEEIIISKNKAAEFKQWLNM
;
A
#
# COMPACT_ATOMS: atom_id res chain seq x y z
N MET A 1 4.13 -28.91 -7.80
CA MET A 1 5.46 -28.59 -7.21
C MET A 1 5.37 -28.76 -5.71
N ARG A 2 6.35 -29.38 -5.04
CA ARG A 2 6.41 -29.41 -3.56
C ARG A 2 6.37 -27.96 -3.05
N LYS A 3 5.42 -27.63 -2.16
CA LYS A 3 5.17 -26.29 -1.59
C LYS A 3 6.44 -25.62 -1.07
N ASP A 4 7.36 -26.40 -0.52
CA ASP A 4 8.65 -25.93 -0.01
C ASP A 4 9.49 -25.23 -1.08
N ARG A 5 9.38 -25.64 -2.36
CA ARG A 5 10.08 -24.98 -3.46
C ARG A 5 9.54 -23.58 -3.70
N LEU A 6 8.22 -23.37 -3.61
CA LEU A 6 7.60 -22.06 -3.81
C LEU A 6 8.07 -21.07 -2.73
N TYR A 7 8.02 -21.49 -1.46
CA TYR A 7 8.50 -20.68 -0.34
C TYR A 7 9.99 -20.36 -0.48
N LEU A 8 10.81 -21.35 -0.85
CA LEU A 8 12.23 -21.16 -1.10
C LEU A 8 12.49 -20.13 -2.22
N PHE A 9 11.76 -20.20 -3.35
CA PHE A 9 11.91 -19.23 -4.43
C PHE A 9 11.47 -17.82 -4.04
N THR A 10 10.42 -17.66 -3.23
CA THR A 10 9.99 -16.33 -2.75
C THR A 10 11.03 -15.69 -1.83
N VAL A 11 11.61 -16.45 -0.90
CA VAL A 11 12.67 -15.96 -0.01
C VAL A 11 13.93 -15.63 -0.81
N LEU A 12 14.29 -16.45 -1.81
CA LEU A 12 15.41 -16.18 -2.71
C LEU A 12 15.20 -14.88 -3.52
N ALA A 13 14.00 -14.66 -4.03
CA ALA A 13 13.67 -13.45 -4.77
C ALA A 13 13.77 -12.20 -3.89
N ILE A 14 13.21 -12.23 -2.69
CA ILE A 14 13.27 -11.12 -1.73
C ILE A 14 14.72 -10.85 -1.30
N SER A 15 15.49 -11.91 -1.02
CA SER A 15 16.91 -11.82 -0.67
C SER A 15 17.72 -11.19 -1.81
N LEU A 16 17.48 -11.58 -3.06
CA LEU A 16 18.17 -11.03 -4.22
C LEU A 16 17.88 -9.53 -4.40
N VAL A 17 16.61 -9.12 -4.28
CA VAL A 17 16.20 -7.71 -4.37
C VAL A 17 16.83 -6.90 -3.24
N PHE A 18 16.80 -7.41 -2.01
CA PHE A 18 17.43 -6.76 -0.87
C PHE A 18 18.95 -6.61 -1.07
N LEU A 19 19.62 -7.64 -1.59
CA LEU A 19 21.07 -7.62 -1.84
C LEU A 19 21.43 -6.53 -2.85
N LEU A 20 20.68 -6.42 -3.96
CA LEU A 20 20.87 -5.37 -4.96
C LEU A 20 20.71 -3.96 -4.36
N ILE A 21 19.62 -3.73 -3.62
CA ILE A 21 19.37 -2.45 -2.96
C ILE A 21 20.46 -2.15 -1.93
N SER A 22 20.90 -3.16 -1.17
CA SER A 22 21.93 -3.00 -0.15
C SER A 22 23.30 -2.68 -0.73
N ILE A 23 23.68 -3.23 -1.88
CA ILE A 23 24.95 -2.88 -2.54
C ILE A 23 24.95 -1.41 -2.93
N ILE A 24 23.89 -0.95 -3.61
CA ILE A 24 23.76 0.43 -4.08
C ILE A 24 23.69 1.39 -2.89
N GLY A 25 22.83 1.06 -1.91
CA GLY A 25 22.66 1.83 -0.69
C GLY A 25 23.96 1.93 0.10
N ALA A 26 24.68 0.82 0.29
CA ALA A 26 25.94 0.82 1.04
C ALA A 26 26.97 1.75 0.41
N GLN A 27 27.15 1.72 -0.91
CA GLN A 27 28.09 2.61 -1.59
C GLN A 27 27.73 4.07 -1.37
N TYR A 28 26.45 4.43 -1.51
CA TYR A 28 25.97 5.79 -1.28
C TYR A 28 26.18 6.24 0.17
N PHE A 29 25.73 5.45 1.15
CA PHE A 29 25.85 5.79 2.57
C PHE A 29 27.31 5.90 3.02
N ILE A 30 28.19 5.00 2.56
CA ILE A 30 29.62 5.07 2.87
C ILE A 30 30.22 6.38 2.35
N LYS A 31 29.95 6.76 1.08
CA LYS A 31 30.47 8.00 0.50
C LYS A 31 29.90 9.22 1.21
N ALA A 32 28.59 9.26 1.46
CA ALA A 32 27.94 10.37 2.16
C ALA A 32 28.49 10.56 3.58
N SER A 33 28.62 9.49 4.36
CA SER A 33 29.18 9.56 5.71
C SER A 33 30.66 9.91 5.73
N ALA A 34 31.44 9.43 4.75
CA ALA A 34 32.85 9.81 4.62
C ALA A 34 32.99 11.30 4.31
N ASN A 35 32.21 11.83 3.36
CA ASN A 35 32.24 13.25 3.00
C ASN A 35 31.85 14.13 4.20
N GLN A 36 30.77 13.80 4.90
CA GLN A 36 30.34 14.55 6.08
C GLN A 36 31.39 14.53 7.19
N LEU A 37 32.02 13.37 7.44
CA LEU A 37 33.10 13.26 8.42
C LEU A 37 34.30 14.14 8.04
N LEU A 38 34.72 14.08 6.77
CA LEU A 38 35.84 14.89 6.28
C LEU A 38 35.52 16.39 6.34
N GLU A 39 34.32 16.80 5.94
CA GLU A 39 33.89 18.21 5.97
C GLU A 39 33.98 18.80 7.38
N VAL A 40 33.39 18.12 8.37
CA VAL A 40 33.42 18.56 9.77
C VAL A 40 34.85 18.63 10.30
N GLN A 41 35.69 17.64 9.98
CA GLN A 41 37.08 17.60 10.46
C GLN A 41 37.92 18.71 9.81
N VAL A 42 37.79 18.92 8.50
CA VAL A 42 38.50 19.97 7.77
C VAL A 42 38.11 21.36 8.27
N GLU A 43 36.81 21.61 8.47
CA GLU A 43 36.35 22.89 9.03
C GLU A 43 36.87 23.10 10.46
N THR A 44 36.86 22.05 11.27
CA THR A 44 37.38 22.08 12.64
C THR A 44 38.88 22.40 12.66
N SER A 45 39.69 21.69 11.87
CA SER A 45 41.13 21.92 11.78
C SER A 45 41.47 23.30 11.20
N LYS A 46 40.67 23.79 10.24
CA LYS A 46 40.81 25.16 9.71
C LYS A 46 40.57 26.20 10.78
N ARG A 47 39.49 26.05 11.56
CA ARG A 47 39.18 26.94 12.69
C ARG A 47 40.30 26.90 13.73
N GLU A 48 40.74 25.72 14.12
CA GLU A 48 41.82 25.52 15.09
C GLU A 48 43.12 26.21 14.65
N ALA A 49 43.53 26.03 13.39
CA ALA A 49 44.71 26.70 12.86
C ALA A 49 44.61 28.24 12.91
N ASN A 50 43.43 28.81 12.61
CA ASN A 50 43.20 30.25 12.69
C ASN A 50 43.21 30.75 14.15
N GLU A 51 42.62 30.01 15.08
CA GLU A 51 42.62 30.35 16.51
C GLU A 51 44.04 30.30 17.10
N ILE A 52 44.80 29.25 16.80
CA ILE A 52 46.20 29.14 17.22
C ILE A 52 47.01 30.29 16.61
N ALA A 53 46.86 30.59 15.31
CA ALA A 53 47.55 31.72 14.70
C ALA A 53 47.20 33.07 15.38
N SER A 54 45.94 33.26 15.79
CA SER A 54 45.50 34.45 16.54
C SER A 54 46.12 34.52 17.93
N ILE A 55 46.14 33.41 18.67
CA ILE A 55 46.76 33.31 20.01
C ILE A 55 48.26 33.59 19.94
N LEU A 56 48.95 33.00 18.97
CA LEU A 56 50.39 33.22 18.77
C LEU A 56 50.68 34.66 18.36
N ASN A 57 49.86 35.24 17.49
CA ASN A 57 49.97 36.65 17.16
C ASN A 57 49.80 37.55 18.39
N PHE A 58 48.88 37.22 19.30
CA PHE A 58 48.71 37.95 20.56
C PHE A 58 49.95 37.81 21.47
N GLN A 59 50.51 36.61 21.61
CA GLN A 59 51.71 36.38 22.43
C GLN A 59 52.93 37.15 21.88
N LEU A 60 53.15 37.10 20.57
CA LEU A 60 54.23 37.82 19.90
C LEU A 60 54.07 39.35 20.03
N ARG A 61 52.83 39.86 19.93
CA ARG A 61 52.54 41.30 20.14
C ARG A 61 52.88 41.77 21.55
N ASN A 62 52.73 40.89 22.54
CA ASN A 62 53.07 41.18 23.94
C ASN A 62 54.55 40.95 24.25
N LYS A 63 55.41 40.82 23.22
CA LYS A 63 56.86 40.68 23.34
C LYS A 63 57.31 39.45 24.14
N ILE A 64 56.49 38.39 24.16
CA ILE A 64 56.94 37.08 24.64
C ILE A 64 57.99 36.56 23.65
N ASP A 65 59.07 35.99 24.16
CA ASP A 65 60.17 35.51 23.32
C ASP A 65 59.69 34.42 22.35
N LYS A 66 60.12 34.54 21.09
CA LYS A 66 59.70 33.62 20.02
C LYS A 66 60.14 32.18 20.32
N THR A 67 61.33 31.98 20.90
CA THR A 67 61.86 30.65 21.17
C THR A 67 61.09 29.96 22.30
N ASP A 68 60.71 30.72 23.34
CA ASP A 68 59.88 30.21 24.43
C ASP A 68 58.49 29.77 23.94
N ILE A 69 57.87 30.56 23.07
CA ILE A 69 56.58 30.22 22.43
C ILE A 69 56.71 28.91 21.65
N LEU A 70 57.73 28.78 20.81
CA LEU A 70 57.94 27.61 19.96
C LEU A 70 58.26 26.35 20.79
N ASN A 71 59.04 26.48 21.86
CA ASN A 71 59.33 25.36 22.76
C ASN A 71 58.06 24.85 23.45
N ASN A 72 57.25 25.76 24.01
CA ASN A 72 55.99 25.42 24.66
C ASN A 72 55.00 24.76 23.69
N LEU A 73 54.90 25.30 22.47
CA LEU A 73 54.10 24.69 21.40
C LEU A 73 54.61 23.31 21.03
N GLN A 74 55.91 23.13 20.86
CA GLN A 74 56.49 21.85 20.48
C GLN A 74 56.22 20.78 21.54
N THR A 75 56.29 21.12 22.83
CA THR A 75 55.91 20.22 23.94
C THR A 75 54.42 19.87 23.93
N THR A 76 53.58 20.80 23.48
CA THR A 76 52.13 20.58 23.36
C THR A 76 51.83 19.66 22.17
N LEU A 77 52.41 19.95 21.01
CA LEU A 77 52.19 19.21 19.77
C LEU A 77 52.78 17.80 19.81
N SER A 78 53.89 17.56 20.51
CA SER A 78 54.49 16.23 20.59
C SER A 78 53.56 15.17 21.21
N LYS A 79 52.52 15.60 21.96
CA LYS A 79 51.49 14.70 22.52
C LYS A 79 50.48 14.22 21.48
N SER A 80 50.43 14.85 20.29
CA SER A 80 49.46 14.59 19.20
C SER A 80 50.07 13.85 18.00
N ASN A 81 51.23 13.21 18.16
CA ASN A 81 51.99 12.63 17.04
C ASN A 81 51.26 11.51 16.25
N SER A 82 50.21 10.93 16.83
CA SER A 82 49.42 9.85 16.23
C SER A 82 48.05 10.32 15.72
N ASP A 83 47.73 11.60 15.92
CA ASP A 83 46.44 12.14 15.53
C ASP A 83 46.30 12.18 14.01
N THR A 84 45.07 11.97 13.56
CA THR A 84 44.75 12.00 12.13
C THR A 84 44.82 13.41 11.58
N TRP A 85 44.39 14.38 12.38
CA TRP A 85 44.41 15.80 12.06
C TRP A 85 45.30 16.47 13.09
N PHE A 86 46.24 17.29 12.64
CA PHE A 86 47.19 17.90 13.54
C PHE A 86 47.67 19.25 13.02
N ILE A 87 48.17 20.05 13.94
CA ILE A 87 48.74 21.37 13.66
C ILE A 87 50.26 21.27 13.55
N SER A 88 50.84 21.95 12.58
CA SER A 88 52.27 22.19 12.47
C SER A 88 52.54 23.66 12.22
N ILE A 89 53.78 24.10 12.47
CA ILE A 89 54.20 25.47 12.17
C ILE A 89 55.41 25.42 11.27
N PHE A 90 55.43 26.26 10.25
CA PHE A 90 56.57 26.43 9.36
C PHE A 90 56.83 27.92 9.15
N ASP A 91 58.05 28.27 8.79
CA ASP A 91 58.42 29.63 8.42
C ASP A 91 58.09 29.93 6.96
N TRP A 92 58.22 31.18 6.52
CA TRP A 92 58.02 31.57 5.12
C TRP A 92 58.99 30.90 4.13
N SER A 93 60.10 30.32 4.61
CA SER A 93 61.00 29.51 3.77
C SER A 93 60.46 28.11 3.49
N GLY A 94 59.36 27.73 4.17
CA GLY A 94 58.77 26.40 4.06
C GLY A 94 59.43 25.37 4.99
N LYS A 95 60.27 25.80 5.95
CA LYS A 95 60.92 24.92 6.90
C LYS A 95 60.02 24.70 8.11
N LYS A 96 59.79 23.44 8.50
CA LYS A 96 58.99 23.09 9.68
C LYS A 96 59.70 23.55 10.95
N VAL A 97 59.05 24.39 11.73
CA VAL A 97 59.54 24.93 13.01
C VAL A 97 58.95 24.17 14.20
N CYS A 98 57.68 23.78 14.12
CA CYS A 98 57.04 22.88 15.08
C CYS A 98 56.28 21.77 14.37
N HIS A 99 56.39 20.54 14.86
CA HIS A 99 55.71 19.39 14.28
C HIS A 99 55.43 18.33 15.36
N PRO A 100 54.28 17.63 15.34
CA PRO A 100 53.98 16.59 16.34
C PRO A 100 55.03 15.47 16.39
N ASP A 101 55.53 15.06 15.23
CA ASP A 101 56.76 14.26 15.13
C ASP A 101 57.99 15.19 15.12
N VAL A 102 58.73 15.20 16.22
CA VAL A 102 59.92 16.05 16.42
C VAL A 102 61.00 15.76 15.37
N THR A 103 61.09 14.54 14.85
CA THR A 103 62.11 14.17 13.84
C THR A 103 61.91 14.89 12.50
N LYS A 104 60.71 15.44 12.27
CA LYS A 104 60.36 16.21 11.07
C LYS A 104 60.64 17.70 11.20
N VAL A 105 60.98 18.18 12.40
CA VAL A 105 61.35 19.59 12.61
C VAL A 105 62.62 19.90 11.83
N GLY A 106 62.63 21.03 11.13
CA GLY A 106 63.72 21.47 10.27
C GLY A 106 63.70 20.94 8.84
N GLN A 107 62.80 20.01 8.52
CA GLN A 107 62.59 19.53 7.14
C GLN A 107 61.68 20.47 6.36
N PRO A 108 61.79 20.53 5.02
CA PRO A 108 60.86 21.29 4.20
C PRO A 108 59.44 20.69 4.27
N VAL A 109 58.44 21.55 4.10
CA VAL A 109 57.05 21.14 3.88
C VAL A 109 56.94 20.55 2.47
N ASN A 110 56.51 19.28 2.39
CA ASN A 110 56.15 18.63 1.14
C ASN A 110 54.63 18.45 1.14
N SER A 111 53.91 19.09 0.21
CA SER A 111 52.45 19.01 0.13
C SER A 111 51.99 19.12 -1.32
N ASN A 112 50.92 18.41 -1.65
CA ASN A 112 50.40 18.36 -3.00
C ASN A 112 49.67 19.67 -3.35
N SER A 113 50.19 20.40 -4.34
CA SER A 113 49.62 21.68 -4.78
C SER A 113 48.19 21.55 -5.31
N LYS A 114 47.82 20.39 -5.88
CA LYS A 114 46.46 20.13 -6.36
C LYS A 114 45.45 19.97 -5.21
N LEU A 115 45.86 19.32 -4.12
CA LEU A 115 45.00 19.13 -2.94
C LEU A 115 44.79 20.45 -2.19
N LEU A 116 45.84 21.27 -2.08
CA LEU A 116 45.74 22.63 -1.56
C LEU A 116 44.81 23.53 -2.39
N ALA A 117 44.79 23.36 -3.71
CA ALA A 117 43.90 24.11 -4.59
C ALA A 117 42.43 23.68 -4.42
N SER A 118 42.14 22.38 -4.34
CA SER A 118 40.77 21.87 -4.16
C SER A 118 40.13 22.29 -2.84
N LEU A 119 40.94 22.54 -1.80
CA LEU A 119 40.48 22.96 -0.47
C LEU A 119 40.21 24.46 -0.35
N LYS A 120 40.72 25.29 -1.27
CA LYS A 120 40.44 26.74 -1.29
C LYS A 120 39.05 27.05 -1.83
N GLU A 121 38.53 26.21 -2.72
CA GLU A 121 37.19 26.38 -3.27
C GLU A 121 36.14 25.80 -2.32
N LYS A 122 35.29 26.68 -1.77
CA LYS A 122 34.31 26.39 -0.71
C LYS A 122 33.29 25.27 -1.05
N ASN A 123 33.24 24.79 -2.29
CA ASN A 123 32.27 23.83 -2.79
C ASN A 123 32.88 22.47 -3.20
N ASN A 124 34.19 22.25 -3.03
CA ASN A 124 34.90 21.06 -3.56
C ASN A 124 35.25 19.98 -2.51
N THR A 125 34.62 20.00 -1.33
CA THR A 125 34.82 18.94 -0.32
C THR A 125 34.42 17.55 -0.82
N ASN A 126 33.49 17.46 -1.79
CA ASN A 126 33.14 16.19 -2.45
C ASN A 126 34.32 15.59 -3.23
N ASP A 127 35.17 16.43 -3.82
CA ASP A 127 36.37 15.99 -4.54
C ASP A 127 37.50 15.63 -3.58
N LEU A 128 37.51 16.15 -2.35
CA LEU A 128 38.54 15.83 -1.35
C LEU A 128 38.59 14.34 -1.04
N TYR A 129 37.43 13.70 -0.85
CA TYR A 129 37.36 12.25 -0.63
C TYR A 129 37.95 11.48 -1.82
N ASP A 130 37.53 11.82 -3.04
CA ASP A 130 37.97 11.14 -4.26
C ASP A 130 39.47 11.39 -4.51
N LEU A 131 39.98 12.60 -4.25
CA LEU A 131 41.40 12.96 -4.34
C LEU A 131 42.26 12.18 -3.34
N LEU A 132 41.86 12.15 -2.06
CA LEU A 132 42.57 11.42 -1.01
C LEU A 132 42.55 9.90 -1.26
N MET A 133 41.47 9.37 -1.80
CA MET A 133 41.40 7.95 -2.20
C MET A 133 42.22 7.68 -3.47
N SER A 134 42.25 8.60 -4.43
CA SER A 134 42.98 8.44 -5.70
C SER A 134 44.50 8.51 -5.54
N ASN A 135 45.02 9.40 -4.68
CA ASN A 135 46.46 9.54 -4.45
C ASN A 135 47.04 8.28 -3.80
N MET A 136 46.30 7.63 -2.91
CA MET A 136 46.73 6.38 -2.26
C MET A 136 46.79 5.18 -3.23
N SER A 137 46.01 5.20 -4.32
CA SER A 137 46.04 4.12 -5.31
C SER A 137 47.22 4.19 -6.28
N LYS A 138 47.95 5.31 -6.29
CA LYS A 138 49.03 5.59 -7.26
C LYS A 138 50.44 5.51 -6.67
N GLU A 139 50.59 5.44 -5.35
CA GLU A 139 51.91 5.44 -4.70
C GLU A 139 52.02 4.31 -3.67
N GLU A 140 52.87 3.33 -3.99
CA GLU A 140 53.45 2.36 -3.03
C GLU A 140 54.58 2.99 -2.19
N ASP A 141 54.83 4.30 -2.35
CA ASP A 141 55.95 4.97 -1.71
C ASP A 141 55.54 5.48 -0.31
N ASP A 142 56.25 4.99 0.71
CA ASP A 142 56.05 5.25 2.15
C ASP A 142 56.34 6.73 2.53
N GLN A 143 56.45 7.63 1.55
CA GLN A 143 56.93 9.02 1.70
C GLN A 143 55.83 10.05 2.01
N LEU A 144 54.59 9.86 1.54
CA LEU A 144 53.49 10.81 1.75
C LEU A 144 52.72 10.51 3.05
N ILE A 145 53.35 10.85 4.18
CA ILE A 145 52.77 10.64 5.52
C ILE A 145 51.71 11.70 5.85
N SER A 146 51.86 12.93 5.35
CA SER A 146 51.02 14.07 5.74
C SER A 146 50.82 15.08 4.63
N GLU A 147 49.61 15.65 4.52
CA GLU A 147 49.29 16.74 3.60
C GLU A 147 48.76 17.98 4.34
N VAL A 148 49.16 19.18 3.90
CA VAL A 148 48.63 20.44 4.41
C VAL A 148 47.27 20.73 3.78
N ILE A 149 46.25 20.93 4.62
CA ILE A 149 44.87 21.21 4.20
C ILE A 149 44.50 22.69 4.25
N HIS A 150 45.08 23.44 5.20
CA HIS A 150 44.82 24.86 5.37
C HIS A 150 46.04 25.54 6.01
N ILE A 151 46.26 26.81 5.68
CA ILE A 151 47.33 27.62 6.25
C ILE A 151 46.77 28.92 6.84
N ALA A 152 47.24 29.29 8.01
CA ALA A 152 46.86 30.49 8.75
C ALA A 152 48.14 31.29 9.07
N PRO A 153 48.40 32.40 8.37
CA PRO A 153 49.60 33.21 8.60
C PRO A 153 49.49 34.02 9.90
N ILE A 154 50.61 34.18 10.60
CA ILE A 154 50.71 35.00 11.81
C ILE A 154 51.15 36.41 11.40
N LYS A 155 50.27 37.41 11.53
CA LYS A 155 50.48 38.76 10.95
C LYS A 155 51.80 39.44 11.34
N ASN A 156 52.27 39.25 12.57
CA ASN A 156 53.46 39.91 13.10
C ASN A 156 54.69 38.99 13.16
N SER A 157 54.73 37.95 12.32
CA SER A 157 55.86 37.00 12.27
C SER A 157 55.99 36.36 10.88
N ASP A 158 57.18 35.83 10.63
CA ASP A 158 57.55 34.91 9.55
C ASP A 158 56.93 33.50 9.68
N LEU A 159 56.14 33.24 10.71
CA LEU A 159 55.56 31.93 11.00
C LEU A 159 54.16 31.77 10.39
N ILE A 160 53.87 30.53 9.96
CA ILE A 160 52.58 30.11 9.42
C ILE A 160 52.14 28.84 10.15
N VAL A 161 50.90 28.85 10.62
CA VAL A 161 50.25 27.66 11.20
C VAL A 161 49.61 26.86 10.07
N ALA A 162 49.94 25.58 9.94
CA ALA A 162 49.30 24.64 9.02
C ALA A 162 48.40 23.68 9.78
N ALA A 163 47.19 23.47 9.26
CA ALA A 163 46.42 22.28 9.53
C ALA A 163 46.85 21.19 8.56
N ASN A 164 47.15 20.00 9.09
CA ASN A 164 47.61 18.85 8.33
C ASN A 164 46.71 17.64 8.57
N VAL A 165 46.71 16.74 7.60
CA VAL A 165 46.10 15.42 7.73
C VAL A 165 47.15 14.34 7.54
N ASN A 166 47.19 13.37 8.45
CA ASN A 166 47.94 12.12 8.27
C ASN A 166 47.12 11.18 7.38
N VAL A 167 47.52 11.07 6.13
CA VAL A 167 46.77 10.34 5.09
C VAL A 167 46.62 8.85 5.46
N LYS A 168 47.66 8.25 6.05
CA LYS A 168 47.67 6.84 6.48
C LYS A 168 46.66 6.59 7.62
N SER A 169 46.67 7.46 8.63
CA SER A 169 45.75 7.37 9.77
C SER A 169 44.30 7.61 9.35
N MET A 170 44.08 8.61 8.49
CA MET A 170 42.77 8.92 7.92
C MET A 170 42.23 7.77 7.06
N HIS A 171 43.07 7.17 6.21
CA HIS A 171 42.67 6.00 5.42
C HIS A 171 42.26 4.83 6.31
N LYS A 172 42.99 4.57 7.40
CA LYS A 172 42.62 3.55 8.39
C LYS A 172 41.25 3.84 9.01
N GLN A 173 40.95 5.10 9.34
CA GLN A 173 39.63 5.50 9.85
C GLN A 173 38.53 5.30 8.81
N LEU A 174 38.73 5.71 7.56
CA LEU A 174 37.76 5.54 6.47
C LEU A 174 37.53 4.06 6.14
N ARG A 175 38.56 3.23 6.18
CA ARG A 175 38.43 1.77 6.03
C ARG A 175 37.62 1.16 7.17
N LYS A 176 37.82 1.62 8.41
CA LYS A 176 37.03 1.20 9.56
C LYS A 176 35.56 1.61 9.40
N LEU A 177 35.29 2.84 8.96
CA LEU A 177 33.94 3.33 8.64
C LEU A 177 33.27 2.41 7.60
N LYS A 178 33.96 2.15 6.48
CA LYS A 178 33.47 1.25 5.41
C LYS A 178 33.18 -0.16 5.93
N SER A 179 34.08 -0.72 6.73
CA SER A 179 33.90 -2.05 7.35
C SER A 179 32.69 -2.09 8.26
N ASN A 180 32.46 -1.06 9.08
CA ASN A 180 31.30 -0.98 9.96
C ASN A 180 30.00 -0.98 9.17
N PHE A 181 29.92 -0.20 8.07
CA PHE A 181 28.76 -0.22 7.19
C PHE A 181 28.50 -1.61 6.61
N TYR A 182 29.51 -2.30 6.09
CA TYR A 182 29.30 -3.66 5.56
C TYR A 182 28.83 -4.65 6.63
N VAL A 183 29.34 -4.55 7.86
CA VAL A 183 28.85 -5.37 8.98
C VAL A 183 27.39 -5.06 9.29
N ILE A 184 27.00 -3.79 9.32
CA ILE A 184 25.60 -3.38 9.53
C ILE A 184 24.70 -3.92 8.42
N PHE A 185 25.07 -3.77 7.15
CA PHE A 185 24.29 -4.29 6.02
C PHE A 185 24.19 -5.81 6.02
N LEU A 186 25.25 -6.52 6.44
CA LEU A 186 25.24 -7.97 6.57
C LEU A 186 24.26 -8.40 7.67
N ILE A 187 24.33 -7.80 8.86
CA ILE A 187 23.42 -8.09 9.97
C ILE A 187 21.96 -7.78 9.57
N MET A 188 21.73 -6.62 8.96
CA MET A 188 20.42 -6.21 8.47
C MET A 188 19.88 -7.19 7.42
N GLY A 189 20.74 -7.66 6.51
CA GLY A 189 20.36 -8.63 5.49
C GLY A 189 19.95 -9.98 6.06
N VAL A 190 20.72 -10.50 7.03
CA VAL A 190 20.34 -11.73 7.73
C VAL A 190 18.99 -11.56 8.43
N LEU A 191 18.78 -10.44 9.13
CA LEU A 191 17.53 -10.12 9.81
C LEU A 191 16.34 -10.09 8.84
N VAL A 192 16.47 -9.38 7.71
CA VAL A 192 15.41 -9.27 6.69
C VAL A 192 15.07 -10.62 6.09
N ILE A 193 16.07 -11.46 5.79
CA ILE A 193 15.84 -12.81 5.24
C ILE A 193 15.06 -13.67 6.25
N VAL A 194 15.44 -13.64 7.53
CA VAL A 194 14.76 -14.40 8.60
C VAL A 194 13.32 -13.92 8.78
N LEU A 195 13.10 -12.61 8.89
CA LEU A 195 11.76 -12.03 9.05
C LEU A 195 10.88 -12.28 7.83
N SER A 196 11.43 -12.19 6.62
CA SER A 196 10.72 -12.50 5.38
C SER A 196 10.32 -13.96 5.32
N SER A 197 11.22 -14.88 5.69
CA SER A 197 10.95 -16.32 5.71
C SER A 197 9.84 -16.67 6.70
N LEU A 198 9.88 -16.10 7.91
CA LEU A 198 8.82 -16.25 8.90
C LEU A 198 7.48 -15.69 8.42
N SER A 199 7.49 -14.48 7.84
CA SER A 199 6.28 -13.83 7.32
C SER A 199 5.61 -14.68 6.24
N VAL A 200 6.39 -15.15 5.27
CA VAL A 200 5.91 -16.02 4.19
C VAL A 200 5.32 -17.31 4.76
N ARG A 201 5.95 -17.92 5.76
CA ARG A 201 5.45 -19.16 6.40
C ARG A 201 4.14 -18.95 7.17
N ILE A 202 4.03 -17.86 7.93
CA ILE A 202 2.82 -17.55 8.71
C ILE A 202 1.65 -17.24 7.78
N ILE A 203 1.85 -16.35 6.81
CA ILE A 203 0.82 -15.92 5.87
C ILE A 203 0.40 -17.10 4.98
N GLY A 204 1.37 -17.86 4.47
CA GLY A 204 1.11 -19.06 3.65
C GLY A 204 0.27 -20.09 4.42
N SER A 205 0.63 -20.40 5.66
CA SER A 205 -0.15 -21.32 6.50
C SER A 205 -1.58 -20.83 6.76
N SER A 206 -1.75 -19.52 7.02
CA SER A 206 -3.08 -18.94 7.25
C SER A 206 -3.96 -19.05 5.99
N TYR A 207 -3.40 -18.70 4.83
CA TYR A 207 -4.11 -18.76 3.55
C TYR A 207 -4.48 -20.20 3.16
N GLU A 208 -3.58 -21.15 3.41
CA GLU A 208 -3.86 -22.57 3.18
C GLU A 208 -5.01 -23.09 4.02
N LYS A 209 -5.07 -22.74 5.32
CA LYS A 209 -6.20 -23.11 6.19
C LYS A 209 -7.53 -22.56 5.66
N GLN A 210 -7.53 -21.33 5.16
CA GLN A 210 -8.74 -20.73 4.57
C GLN A 210 -9.17 -21.47 3.29
N LEU A 211 -8.21 -21.82 2.43
CA LEU A 211 -8.46 -22.62 1.22
C LEU A 211 -9.00 -24.01 1.54
N GLU A 212 -8.44 -24.68 2.54
CA GLU A 212 -8.87 -26.01 2.97
C GLU A 212 -10.30 -25.98 3.53
N MET A 213 -10.63 -25.00 4.38
CA MET A 213 -11.99 -24.78 4.85
C MET A 213 -12.97 -24.52 3.70
N LYS A 214 -12.58 -23.69 2.73
CA LYS A 214 -13.43 -23.39 1.57
C LYS A 214 -13.64 -24.62 0.68
N ASN A 215 -12.59 -25.40 0.44
CA ASN A 215 -12.67 -26.63 -0.34
C ASN A 215 -13.50 -27.70 0.36
N SER A 216 -13.37 -27.83 1.70
CA SER A 216 -14.19 -28.73 2.51
C SER A 216 -15.67 -28.32 2.47
N ASN A 217 -15.97 -27.02 2.60
CA ASN A 217 -17.33 -26.51 2.47
C ASN A 217 -17.93 -26.79 1.08
N LEU A 218 -17.17 -26.53 0.01
CA LEU A 218 -17.59 -26.85 -1.36
C LEU A 218 -17.84 -28.34 -1.55
N ALA A 219 -16.97 -29.20 -1.01
CA ALA A 219 -17.15 -30.65 -1.08
C ALA A 219 -18.43 -31.10 -0.34
N ASN A 220 -18.70 -30.55 0.85
CA ASN A 220 -19.92 -30.81 1.61
C ASN A 220 -21.18 -30.35 0.85
N GLU A 221 -21.12 -29.19 0.20
CA GLU A 221 -22.22 -28.66 -0.62
C GLU A 221 -22.50 -29.57 -1.82
N VAL A 222 -21.47 -30.05 -2.52
CA VAL A 222 -21.61 -31.02 -3.62
C VAL A 222 -22.21 -32.34 -3.13
N ILE A 223 -21.78 -32.85 -1.96
CA ILE A 223 -22.37 -34.06 -1.35
C ILE A 223 -23.84 -33.83 -1.01
N ASN A 224 -24.18 -32.66 -0.46
CA ASN A 224 -25.56 -32.34 -0.11
C ASN A 224 -26.45 -32.25 -1.35
N LEU A 225 -25.99 -31.58 -2.41
CA LEU A 225 -26.69 -31.51 -3.71
C LEU A 225 -26.88 -32.91 -4.33
N SER A 226 -25.88 -33.78 -4.23
CA SER A 226 -25.97 -35.17 -4.69
C SER A 226 -27.05 -35.96 -3.93
N LYS A 227 -27.09 -35.81 -2.59
CA LYS A 227 -28.14 -36.42 -1.75
C LYS A 227 -29.53 -35.91 -2.13
N LEU A 228 -29.70 -34.59 -2.21
CA LEU A 228 -30.95 -33.96 -2.66
C LEU A 228 -31.41 -34.48 -4.02
N ASN A 229 -30.50 -34.59 -5.00
CA ASN A 229 -30.83 -35.17 -6.30
C ASN A 229 -31.27 -36.64 -6.20
N THR A 230 -30.61 -37.43 -5.36
CA THR A 230 -30.97 -38.84 -5.13
C THR A 230 -32.33 -38.97 -4.44
N ASP A 231 -32.60 -38.13 -3.44
CA ASP A 231 -33.88 -38.06 -2.73
C ASP A 231 -35.00 -37.64 -3.67
N LEU A 232 -34.77 -36.67 -4.57
CA LEU A 232 -35.72 -36.27 -5.60
C LEU A 232 -36.03 -37.41 -6.59
N VAL A 233 -35.02 -38.17 -7.00
CA VAL A 233 -35.23 -39.35 -7.87
C VAL A 233 -36.08 -40.40 -7.16
N SER A 234 -35.73 -40.75 -5.91
CA SER A 234 -36.51 -41.73 -5.14
C SER A 234 -37.94 -41.26 -4.85
N TYR A 235 -38.16 -39.96 -4.60
CA TYR A 235 -39.49 -39.39 -4.45
C TYR A 235 -40.30 -39.49 -5.75
N ARG A 236 -39.69 -39.21 -6.91
CA ARG A 236 -40.35 -39.39 -8.22
C ARG A 236 -40.73 -40.84 -8.46
N GLU A 237 -39.83 -41.78 -8.20
CA GLU A 237 -40.13 -43.21 -8.32
C GLU A 237 -41.25 -43.65 -7.38
N LYS A 238 -41.27 -43.14 -6.14
CA LYS A 238 -42.35 -43.40 -5.19
C LYS A 238 -43.68 -42.82 -5.67
N LYS A 239 -43.68 -41.59 -6.18
CA LYS A 239 -44.89 -40.94 -6.73
C LYS A 239 -45.38 -41.62 -8.00
N GLU A 240 -44.49 -42.17 -8.83
CA GLU A 240 -44.88 -42.99 -9.99
C GLU A 240 -45.48 -44.33 -9.58
N LYS A 241 -45.04 -44.93 -8.46
CA LYS A 241 -45.66 -46.11 -7.87
C LYS A 241 -47.02 -45.78 -7.25
N GLU A 242 -47.13 -44.69 -6.49
CA GLU A 242 -48.40 -44.19 -5.95
C GLU A 242 -49.40 -43.85 -7.07
N ASN A 243 -48.96 -43.20 -8.16
CA ASN A 243 -49.80 -42.98 -9.35
C ASN A 243 -50.22 -44.29 -10.02
N LYS A 244 -49.35 -45.32 -10.09
CA LYS A 244 -49.71 -46.63 -10.66
C LYS A 244 -50.69 -47.41 -9.78
N GLU A 245 -50.64 -47.22 -8.47
CA GLU A 245 -51.60 -47.77 -7.50
C GLU A 245 -52.93 -46.98 -7.54
N GLU A 246 -52.90 -45.65 -7.71
CA GLU A 246 -54.10 -44.82 -7.91
C GLU A 246 -54.79 -45.04 -9.26
N ILE A 247 -54.08 -45.48 -10.32
CA ILE A 247 -54.69 -45.77 -11.65
C ILE A 247 -55.60 -47.01 -11.62
N VAL A 248 -55.55 -47.87 -10.59
CA VAL A 248 -56.47 -49.03 -10.46
C VAL A 248 -57.75 -48.68 -9.69
N GLU A 249 -57.77 -47.60 -8.91
CA GLU A 249 -58.94 -47.13 -8.17
C GLU A 249 -59.13 -45.62 -8.32
N LYS A 250 -59.73 -45.19 -9.43
CA LYS A 250 -60.76 -44.12 -9.54
C LYS A 250 -60.89 -43.63 -10.98
N THR A 251 -61.72 -44.34 -11.72
CA THR A 251 -62.54 -43.73 -12.77
C THR A 251 -63.58 -42.84 -12.08
N ASN A 252 -63.80 -41.64 -12.63
CA ASN A 252 -64.85 -40.66 -12.30
C ASN A 252 -64.49 -39.61 -11.23
N GLU A 253 -63.99 -38.44 -11.65
CA GLU A 253 -64.76 -37.17 -11.63
C GLU A 253 -63.91 -35.98 -12.16
N PRO A 254 -64.55 -34.93 -12.72
CA PRO A 254 -63.89 -33.94 -13.58
C PRO A 254 -63.24 -32.77 -12.81
N LEU A 255 -62.19 -32.23 -13.42
CA LEU A 255 -61.56 -30.95 -13.09
C LEU A 255 -62.51 -29.78 -13.39
N ASP A 256 -62.95 -29.07 -12.35
CA ASP A 256 -63.06 -27.60 -12.37
C ASP A 256 -63.30 -27.04 -10.96
N VAL A 257 -62.29 -26.43 -10.34
CA VAL A 257 -62.48 -25.61 -9.13
C VAL A 257 -61.66 -24.34 -9.25
N SER A 258 -62.12 -23.40 -10.07
CA SER A 258 -61.74 -21.99 -9.91
C SER A 258 -62.05 -21.56 -8.47
N ARG A 259 -61.05 -21.14 -7.68
CA ARG A 259 -61.26 -20.61 -6.33
C ARG A 259 -62.12 -19.35 -6.42
N LYS A 260 -63.25 -19.28 -5.70
CA LYS A 260 -64.20 -18.15 -5.79
C LYS A 260 -63.89 -16.98 -4.83
N ARG A 261 -62.99 -17.17 -3.87
CA ARG A 261 -62.68 -16.20 -2.81
C ARG A 261 -61.18 -16.17 -2.51
N ILE A 262 -60.66 -14.98 -2.21
CA ILE A 262 -59.28 -14.76 -1.77
C ILE A 262 -59.32 -14.26 -0.33
N LEU A 263 -58.44 -14.81 0.51
CA LEU A 263 -58.30 -14.37 1.89
C LEU A 263 -57.36 -13.16 1.94
N THR A 264 -57.84 -12.05 2.48
CA THR A 264 -57.08 -10.81 2.62
C THR A 264 -57.02 -10.37 4.08
N TYR A 265 -56.10 -9.47 4.40
CA TYR A 265 -55.87 -8.94 5.73
C TYR A 265 -56.34 -7.50 5.80
N ILE A 266 -57.11 -7.17 6.83
CA ILE A 266 -57.41 -5.79 7.21
C ILE A 266 -56.97 -5.63 8.66
N ARG A 267 -55.85 -4.92 8.86
CA ARG A 267 -55.21 -4.74 10.18
C ARG A 267 -54.83 -6.07 10.83
N ASN A 268 -55.68 -6.61 11.70
CA ASN A 268 -55.45 -7.84 12.47
C ASN A 268 -56.55 -8.90 12.23
N GLU A 269 -57.40 -8.69 11.22
CA GLU A 269 -58.51 -9.58 10.86
C GLU A 269 -58.32 -10.17 9.46
N LEU A 270 -58.73 -11.43 9.31
CA LEU A 270 -58.78 -12.15 8.03
C LEU A 270 -60.16 -11.93 7.39
N VAL A 271 -60.19 -11.23 6.26
CA VAL A 271 -61.42 -10.89 5.54
C VAL A 271 -61.45 -11.63 4.19
N PRO A 272 -62.41 -12.54 3.97
CA PRO A 272 -62.59 -13.19 2.67
C PRO A 272 -63.21 -12.19 1.69
N VAL A 273 -62.53 -11.95 0.57
CA VAL A 273 -62.99 -11.10 -0.53
C VAL A 273 -63.37 -11.98 -1.71
N LEU A 274 -64.54 -11.72 -2.30
CA LEU A 274 -64.97 -12.38 -3.53
C LEU A 274 -64.16 -11.83 -4.71
N ILE A 275 -63.74 -12.71 -5.62
CA ILE A 275 -62.96 -12.31 -6.79
C ILE A 275 -63.75 -11.33 -7.68
N SER A 276 -65.09 -11.47 -7.73
CA SER A 276 -65.98 -10.53 -8.43
C SER A 276 -65.91 -9.09 -7.93
N ASP A 277 -65.52 -8.89 -6.68
CA ASP A 277 -65.61 -7.59 -6.00
C ASP A 277 -64.28 -6.82 -6.10
N ILE A 278 -63.25 -7.42 -6.69
CA ILE A 278 -61.91 -6.85 -6.84
C ILE A 278 -61.85 -5.95 -8.08
N ALA A 279 -61.49 -4.68 -7.88
CA ALA A 279 -61.30 -3.72 -8.96
C ALA A 279 -59.87 -3.80 -9.54
N TYR A 280 -58.86 -3.74 -8.68
CA TYR A 280 -57.46 -3.91 -9.07
C TYR A 280 -56.61 -4.36 -7.88
N ILE A 281 -55.45 -4.94 -8.19
CA ILE A 281 -54.46 -5.38 -7.21
C ILE A 281 -53.14 -4.71 -7.59
N TYR A 282 -52.44 -4.15 -6.60
CA TYR A 282 -51.16 -3.51 -6.85
C TYR A 282 -50.14 -3.74 -5.76
N THR A 283 -48.87 -3.61 -6.09
CA THR A 283 -47.76 -3.77 -5.14
C THR A 283 -47.01 -2.45 -4.96
N GLU A 284 -46.95 -2.00 -3.71
CA GLU A 284 -46.26 -0.78 -3.29
C GLU A 284 -45.44 -1.10 -2.03
N ASN A 285 -44.17 -0.69 -2.00
CA ASN A 285 -43.24 -0.95 -0.88
C ASN A 285 -43.23 -2.42 -0.41
N THR A 286 -43.22 -3.37 -1.36
CA THR A 286 -43.23 -4.84 -1.14
C THR A 286 -44.51 -5.42 -0.52
N ILE A 287 -45.56 -4.62 -0.36
CA ILE A 287 -46.87 -5.04 0.14
C ILE A 287 -47.85 -5.14 -1.03
N THR A 288 -48.55 -6.28 -1.15
CA THR A 288 -49.62 -6.47 -2.13
C THR A 288 -50.93 -5.96 -1.57
N TYR A 289 -51.53 -4.98 -2.24
CA TYR A 289 -52.81 -4.37 -1.88
C TYR A 289 -53.90 -4.83 -2.85
N VAL A 290 -55.04 -5.23 -2.29
CA VAL A 290 -56.27 -5.60 -3.02
C VAL A 290 -57.29 -4.49 -2.81
N VAL A 291 -57.77 -3.89 -3.90
CA VAL A 291 -58.76 -2.80 -3.85
C VAL A 291 -60.06 -3.30 -4.46
N CYS A 292 -61.14 -3.18 -3.69
CA CYS A 292 -62.49 -3.57 -4.11
C CYS A 292 -63.22 -2.42 -4.80
N PHE A 293 -64.31 -2.73 -5.52
CA PHE A 293 -65.18 -1.72 -6.15
C PHE A 293 -65.80 -0.74 -5.14
N ASP A 294 -65.98 -1.16 -3.88
CA ASP A 294 -66.49 -0.32 -2.80
C ASP A 294 -65.44 0.65 -2.21
N GLY A 295 -64.22 0.65 -2.75
CA GLY A 295 -63.12 1.49 -2.30
C GLY A 295 -62.40 0.97 -1.05
N LYS A 296 -62.79 -0.18 -0.50
CA LYS A 296 -62.05 -0.81 0.61
C LYS A 296 -60.74 -1.40 0.10
N LYS A 297 -59.68 -1.15 0.87
CA LYS A 297 -58.32 -1.61 0.62
C LYS A 297 -57.92 -2.63 1.67
N SER A 298 -57.52 -3.82 1.24
CA SER A 298 -56.96 -4.87 2.08
C SER A 298 -55.56 -5.26 1.60
N THR A 299 -54.81 -5.98 2.42
CA THR A 299 -53.46 -6.47 2.08
C THR A 299 -53.46 -7.99 1.90
N SER A 300 -52.53 -8.49 1.10
CA SER A 300 -52.29 -9.93 0.96
C SER A 300 -50.81 -10.24 1.11
N ASN A 301 -50.50 -11.40 1.68
CA ASN A 301 -49.14 -11.91 1.85
C ASN A 301 -48.62 -12.66 0.62
N ALA A 302 -49.47 -12.90 -0.39
CA ALA A 302 -49.04 -13.54 -1.62
C ALA A 302 -48.38 -12.53 -2.57
N SER A 303 -47.47 -13.02 -3.41
CA SER A 303 -46.89 -12.21 -4.46
C SER A 303 -47.93 -11.87 -5.54
N LEU A 304 -47.68 -10.81 -6.29
CA LEU A 304 -48.55 -10.42 -7.41
C LEU A 304 -48.61 -11.53 -8.48
N ASP A 305 -47.52 -12.28 -8.66
CA ASP A 305 -47.44 -13.43 -9.58
C ASP A 305 -48.29 -14.61 -9.09
N ASP A 306 -48.24 -14.92 -7.80
CA ASP A 306 -49.08 -15.96 -7.18
C ASP A 306 -50.56 -15.57 -7.24
N MET A 307 -50.88 -14.29 -7.04
CA MET A 307 -52.26 -13.80 -7.18
C MET A 307 -52.74 -13.94 -8.63
N TYR A 308 -51.92 -13.55 -9.61
CA TYR A 308 -52.29 -13.65 -11.02
C TYR A 308 -52.53 -15.10 -11.48
N SER A 309 -51.70 -16.06 -11.05
CA SER A 309 -51.87 -17.48 -11.41
C SER A 309 -53.14 -18.13 -10.84
N ASN A 310 -53.72 -17.53 -9.80
CA ASN A 310 -54.93 -18.02 -9.14
C ASN A 310 -56.20 -17.23 -9.54
N LEU A 311 -56.05 -16.18 -10.34
CA LEU A 311 -57.16 -15.39 -10.87
C LEU A 311 -57.53 -15.88 -12.27
N ASP A 312 -58.80 -15.70 -12.62
CA ASP A 312 -59.27 -16.02 -13.96
C ASP A 312 -58.65 -15.04 -14.97
N SER A 313 -57.87 -15.59 -15.91
CA SER A 313 -57.21 -14.84 -16.97
C SER A 313 -58.16 -14.14 -17.94
N SER A 314 -59.44 -14.54 -17.98
CA SER A 314 -60.46 -13.85 -18.78
C SER A 314 -60.95 -12.56 -18.11
N LEU A 315 -60.92 -12.48 -16.77
CA LEU A 315 -61.43 -11.36 -15.99
C LEU A 315 -60.34 -10.41 -15.52
N PHE A 316 -59.11 -10.89 -15.34
CA PHE A 316 -57.99 -10.12 -14.83
C PHE A 316 -56.84 -10.02 -15.83
N PHE A 317 -56.31 -8.81 -15.99
CA PHE A 317 -55.16 -8.55 -16.85
C PHE A 317 -54.00 -7.94 -16.07
N ARG A 318 -52.79 -8.43 -16.31
CA ARG A 318 -51.58 -7.85 -15.73
C ARG A 318 -51.05 -6.67 -16.55
N ALA A 319 -51.49 -5.48 -16.17
CA ALA A 319 -51.16 -4.22 -16.83
C ALA A 319 -49.65 -3.89 -16.83
N ASN A 320 -48.96 -4.08 -15.71
CA ASN A 320 -47.51 -3.88 -15.60
C ASN A 320 -46.92 -4.74 -14.45
N ARG A 321 -45.67 -4.48 -14.04
CA ARG A 321 -45.01 -5.25 -12.96
C ARG A 321 -45.68 -5.05 -11.60
N GLN A 322 -46.39 -3.95 -11.41
CA GLN A 322 -46.95 -3.52 -10.14
C GLN A 322 -48.48 -3.63 -10.09
N PHE A 323 -49.18 -3.82 -11.22
CA PHE A 323 -50.65 -3.77 -11.29
C PHE A 323 -51.28 -4.95 -12.04
N ILE A 324 -52.35 -5.49 -11.46
CA ILE A 324 -53.36 -6.37 -12.08
C ILE A 324 -54.70 -5.64 -12.04
N ILE A 325 -55.44 -5.62 -13.15
CA ILE A 325 -56.70 -4.89 -13.27
C ILE A 325 -57.82 -5.87 -13.65
N SER A 326 -59.00 -5.70 -13.06
CA SER A 326 -60.22 -6.38 -13.49
C SER A 326 -60.86 -5.69 -14.69
N ILE A 327 -61.38 -6.46 -15.66
CA ILE A 327 -62.06 -5.92 -16.85
C ILE A 327 -63.22 -4.99 -16.47
N SER A 328 -63.97 -5.35 -15.43
CA SER A 328 -65.13 -4.60 -14.94
C SER A 328 -64.78 -3.27 -14.27
N ALA A 329 -63.50 -3.05 -13.95
CA ALA A 329 -63.04 -1.84 -13.26
C ALA A 329 -62.64 -0.71 -14.21
N ILE A 330 -62.41 -1.02 -15.49
CA ILE A 330 -61.94 -0.07 -16.50
C ILE A 330 -63.06 0.93 -16.83
N ASP A 331 -62.82 2.21 -16.53
CA ASP A 331 -63.73 3.32 -16.89
C ASP A 331 -63.37 3.89 -18.26
N LYS A 332 -62.10 4.28 -18.45
CA LYS A 332 -61.63 4.91 -19.69
C LYS A 332 -60.21 4.49 -20.04
N ILE A 333 -59.98 4.26 -21.32
CA ILE A 333 -58.67 3.94 -21.87
C ILE A 333 -58.18 5.14 -22.67
N ILE A 334 -57.11 5.79 -22.22
CA ILE A 334 -56.55 6.99 -22.85
C ILE A 334 -55.24 6.62 -23.55
N LYS A 335 -55.07 7.05 -24.80
CA LYS A 335 -53.78 6.94 -25.49
C LYS A 335 -52.77 7.88 -24.84
N TYR A 336 -51.68 7.34 -24.32
CA TYR A 336 -50.65 8.08 -23.60
C TYR A 336 -49.31 7.97 -24.35
N GLY A 337 -48.70 9.10 -24.69
CA GLY A 337 -47.44 9.15 -25.44
C GLY A 337 -47.48 8.50 -26.84
N LYS A 338 -46.34 7.97 -27.30
CA LYS A 338 -46.16 7.47 -28.69
C LYS A 338 -46.79 6.11 -28.97
N SER A 339 -47.18 5.31 -27.96
CA SER A 339 -47.86 3.99 -28.10
C SER A 339 -48.28 3.35 -26.76
N GLN A 340 -48.35 4.09 -25.64
CA GLN A 340 -48.74 3.52 -24.34
C GLN A 340 -50.24 3.74 -24.10
N LEU A 341 -50.83 2.96 -23.20
CA LEU A 341 -52.23 3.12 -22.79
C LEU A 341 -52.26 3.47 -21.30
N LYS A 342 -53.00 4.53 -20.96
CA LYS A 342 -53.31 4.91 -19.58
C LYS A 342 -54.72 4.42 -19.27
N ILE A 343 -54.87 3.65 -18.20
CA ILE A 343 -56.14 3.09 -17.76
C ILE A 343 -56.67 3.92 -16.59
N LEU A 344 -57.87 4.45 -16.73
CA LEU A 344 -58.64 5.03 -15.64
C LEU A 344 -59.62 3.98 -15.12
N VAL A 345 -59.65 3.84 -13.80
CA VAL A 345 -60.43 2.82 -13.09
C VAL A 345 -61.48 3.53 -12.24
N HIS A 346 -62.64 2.91 -12.04
CA HIS A 346 -63.75 3.49 -11.26
C HIS A 346 -63.39 3.80 -9.79
N SER A 347 -62.44 3.06 -9.20
CA SER A 347 -61.94 3.34 -7.86
C SER A 347 -60.76 4.32 -7.93
N ASN A 348 -60.84 5.40 -7.15
CA ASN A 348 -59.93 6.54 -7.19
C ASN A 348 -58.48 6.09 -6.87
N THR A 349 -57.69 5.80 -7.90
CA THR A 349 -56.28 5.39 -7.79
C THR A 349 -55.40 6.61 -7.56
N SER A 350 -54.57 6.59 -6.51
CA SER A 350 -53.55 7.64 -6.29
C SER A 350 -52.39 7.57 -7.27
N GLU A 351 -52.23 6.46 -8.01
CA GLU A 351 -51.14 6.21 -8.96
C GLU A 351 -51.68 5.97 -10.37
N GLU A 352 -50.91 6.37 -11.39
CA GLU A 352 -51.30 6.22 -12.78
C GLU A 352 -51.03 4.79 -13.30
N ILE A 353 -52.07 4.10 -13.76
CA ILE A 353 -51.91 2.78 -14.35
C ILE A 353 -51.54 2.89 -15.83
N ILE A 354 -50.26 2.66 -16.14
CA ILE A 354 -49.71 2.75 -17.49
C ILE A 354 -49.35 1.35 -18.02
N ILE A 355 -49.88 1.03 -19.20
CA ILE A 355 -49.56 -0.18 -19.98
C ILE A 355 -48.52 0.18 -21.05
N SER A 356 -47.39 -0.54 -21.02
CA SER A 356 -46.27 -0.33 -21.95
C SER A 356 -46.63 -0.69 -23.41
N LYS A 357 -45.85 -0.17 -24.37
CA LYS A 357 -46.02 -0.42 -25.81
C LYS A 357 -46.07 -1.92 -26.15
N ASN A 358 -45.26 -2.75 -25.49
CA ASN A 358 -45.17 -4.18 -25.78
C ASN A 358 -46.42 -4.95 -25.34
N LYS A 359 -47.08 -4.50 -24.25
CA LYS A 359 -48.31 -5.11 -23.73
C LYS A 359 -49.59 -4.46 -24.24
N ALA A 360 -49.50 -3.31 -24.91
CA ALA A 360 -50.67 -2.59 -25.41
C ALA A 360 -51.43 -3.36 -26.51
N ALA A 361 -50.75 -4.20 -27.29
CA ALA A 361 -51.39 -5.07 -28.29
C ALA A 361 -52.13 -6.24 -27.62
N GLU A 362 -51.47 -6.91 -26.67
CA GLU A 362 -52.02 -8.00 -25.86
C GLU A 362 -53.25 -7.54 -25.06
N PHE A 363 -53.19 -6.36 -24.44
CA PHE A 363 -54.31 -5.78 -23.70
C PHE A 363 -55.53 -5.51 -24.59
N LYS A 364 -55.32 -5.00 -25.81
CA LYS A 364 -56.42 -4.79 -26.77
C LYS A 364 -57.03 -6.10 -27.24
N GLN A 365 -56.21 -7.13 -27.44
CA GLN A 365 -56.70 -8.45 -27.80
C GLN A 365 -57.50 -9.07 -26.65
N TRP A 366 -57.02 -8.92 -25.41
CA TRP A 366 -57.69 -9.39 -24.21
C TRP A 366 -59.05 -8.72 -23.98
N LEU A 367 -59.20 -7.41 -24.28
CA LEU A 367 -60.50 -6.73 -24.23
C LEU A 367 -61.52 -7.24 -25.26
N ASN A 368 -61.06 -7.92 -26.31
CA ASN A 368 -61.90 -8.46 -27.37
C ASN A 368 -62.16 -9.98 -27.21
N MET A 369 -61.67 -10.62 -26.14
CA MET A 369 -61.82 -12.06 -25.89
C MET A 369 -63.18 -12.43 -25.30
#